data_AF-A0A923QMN1-F1
#
_entry.id   AF-A0A923QMN1-F1
#
_cell.length_a   1.000
_cell.length_b   1.000
_cell.length_c   1.000
_cell.angle_alpha   90.00
_cell.angle_beta   90.00
_cell.angle_gamma   90.00
#
_symmetry.space_group_name_H-M   'P 1'
#
loop_
_entity.id
_entity.type
_entity.pdbx_description
1 polymer ?
#
loop_
_entity_poly.entity_id
_entity_poly.type
_entity_poly.pdbx_seq_one_letter_code
_entity_poly.pdbx_strand_id
1 'polypeptide(L)'
;MKREMFHTQEKREVVLKAPKICVRFNAWLGDGYYFWYDQKDAKEWGHNSKRRTGYFDIYKSEIICDNVLDSVFKEEHYLFWIEQIEKVGKILTKKHEGSPL
;
A
#
# COMPACT_ATOMS: atom_id res chain seq x y z
N MET A 1 6.30 17.58 -4.51
CA MET A 1 7.25 16.45 -4.30
C MET A 1 6.75 15.23 -5.04
N LYS A 2 7.64 14.46 -5.69
CA LYS A 2 7.28 13.22 -6.38
C LYS A 2 7.54 12.00 -5.51
N ARG A 3 6.64 11.02 -5.52
CA ARG A 3 6.79 9.76 -4.78
C ARG A 3 6.37 8.56 -5.61
N GLU A 4 7.08 7.44 -5.44
CA GLU A 4 6.63 6.15 -5.95
C GLU A 4 5.51 5.62 -5.04
N MET A 5 4.37 5.28 -5.61
CA MET A 5 3.23 4.69 -4.91
C MET A 5 2.62 3.55 -5.72
N PHE A 6 1.74 2.78 -5.09
CA PHE A 6 1.25 1.51 -5.62
C PHE A 6 -0.27 1.50 -5.81
N HIS A 7 -0.73 0.99 -6.95
CA HIS A 7 -2.16 0.80 -7.22
C HIS A 7 -2.50 -0.68 -7.36
N THR A 8 -3.46 -1.15 -6.57
CA THR A 8 -3.93 -2.55 -6.60
C THR A 8 -5.18 -2.68 -7.45
N GLN A 9 -5.10 -3.52 -8.48
CA GLN A 9 -6.22 -3.75 -9.39
C GLN A 9 -6.49 -5.23 -9.62
N GLU A 10 -7.77 -5.59 -9.69
CA GLU A 10 -8.19 -6.94 -10.09
C GLU A 10 -7.60 -7.30 -11.45
N LYS A 11 -7.06 -8.52 -11.61
CA LYS A 11 -6.45 -8.94 -12.87
C LYS A 11 -7.47 -8.85 -14.01
N ARG A 12 -7.01 -8.34 -15.15
CA ARG A 12 -7.80 -8.22 -16.39
C ARG A 12 -6.96 -8.69 -17.57
N GLU A 13 -7.62 -8.94 -18.70
CA GLU A 13 -6.94 -9.30 -19.95
C GLU A 13 -6.02 -8.18 -20.43
N VAL A 14 -6.45 -6.92 -20.26
CA VAL A 14 -5.67 -5.74 -20.64
C VAL A 14 -5.06 -5.10 -19.40
N VAL A 15 -3.73 -5.01 -19.40
CA VAL A 15 -2.91 -4.35 -18.39
C VAL A 15 -3.22 -2.85 -18.37
N LEU A 16 -3.30 -2.26 -17.17
CA LEU A 16 -3.49 -0.82 -17.05
C LEU A 16 -2.26 -0.04 -17.52
N LYS A 17 -2.51 0.97 -18.35
CA LYS A 17 -1.51 1.98 -18.75
C LYS A 17 -1.60 3.27 -17.93
N ALA A 18 -2.70 3.43 -17.19
CA ALA A 18 -3.00 4.59 -16.36
C ALA A 18 -3.88 4.16 -15.18
N PRO A 19 -3.83 4.88 -14.05
CA PRO A 19 -4.67 4.60 -12.90
C PRO A 19 -6.16 4.78 -13.24
N LYS A 20 -7.03 4.02 -12.57
CA LYS A 20 -8.48 4.12 -12.73
C LYS A 20 -9.10 4.78 -11.52
N ILE A 21 -10.01 5.73 -11.77
CA ILE A 21 -10.81 6.35 -10.72
C ILE A 21 -11.73 5.30 -10.12
N CYS A 22 -11.77 5.25 -8.79
CA CYS A 22 -12.77 4.50 -8.05
C CYS A 22 -14.00 5.39 -7.92
N VAL A 23 -15.17 4.90 -8.33
CA VAL A 23 -16.46 5.59 -8.24
C VAL A 23 -17.49 4.77 -7.46
N ARG A 24 -17.00 3.94 -6.52
CA ARG A 24 -17.88 3.07 -5.74
C ARG A 24 -18.53 3.87 -4.63
N PHE A 25 -19.84 3.71 -4.46
CA PHE A 25 -20.61 4.38 -3.40
C PHE A 25 -20.08 4.09 -1.99
N ASN A 26 -19.40 2.96 -1.79
CA ASN A 26 -18.80 2.54 -0.52
C ASN A 26 -17.27 2.68 -0.51
N ALA A 27 -16.71 3.51 -1.39
CA ALA A 27 -15.29 3.86 -1.34
C ALA A 27 -15.01 4.69 -0.08
N TRP A 28 -13.87 4.43 0.56
CA TRP A 28 -13.54 4.97 1.88
C TRP A 28 -13.63 6.50 1.96
N LEU A 29 -13.15 7.21 0.93
CA LEU A 29 -13.16 8.67 0.86
C LEU A 29 -13.92 9.19 -0.38
N GLY A 30 -14.86 8.39 -0.88
CA GLY A 30 -15.62 8.70 -2.10
C GLY A 30 -14.84 8.50 -3.39
N ASP A 31 -15.18 9.29 -4.40
CA ASP A 31 -14.64 9.12 -5.75
C ASP A 31 -13.20 9.64 -5.84
N GLY A 32 -12.29 8.83 -6.36
CA GLY A 32 -10.88 9.23 -6.43
C GLY A 32 -9.92 8.15 -6.91
N TYR A 33 -8.66 8.55 -7.08
CA TYR A 33 -7.56 7.63 -7.37
C TYR A 33 -6.89 7.20 -6.07
N TYR A 34 -6.91 5.89 -5.82
CA TYR A 34 -6.38 5.31 -4.59
C TYR A 34 -5.02 4.67 -4.84
N PHE A 35 -4.05 5.08 -4.03
CA PHE A 35 -2.69 4.57 -4.05
C PHE A 35 -2.24 4.22 -2.63
N TRP A 36 -1.44 3.18 -2.51
CA TRP A 36 -0.76 2.77 -1.31
C TRP A 36 0.64 3.35 -1.29
N TYR A 37 1.07 3.80 -0.11
CA TYR A 37 2.44 4.22 0.10
C TYR A 37 3.39 3.02 0.00
N ASP A 38 3.03 1.89 0.61
CA ASP A 38 3.86 0.68 0.67
C ASP A 38 3.35 -0.45 -0.25
N GLN A 39 4.28 -1.19 -0.87
CA GLN A 39 3.95 -2.29 -1.77
C GLN A 39 3.31 -3.48 -1.04
N LYS A 40 3.70 -3.74 0.21
CA LYS A 40 3.16 -4.81 1.04
C LYS A 40 1.69 -4.54 1.34
N ASP A 41 1.33 -3.32 1.73
CA ASP A 41 -0.06 -2.93 1.95
C ASP A 41 -0.89 -3.10 0.68
N ALA A 42 -0.32 -2.74 -0.49
CA ALA A 42 -0.96 -2.98 -1.77
C ALA A 42 -1.20 -4.47 -2.06
N LYS A 43 -0.27 -5.36 -1.68
CA LYS A 43 -0.42 -6.82 -1.79
C LYS A 43 -1.47 -7.36 -0.83
N GLU A 44 -1.42 -6.95 0.43
CA GLU A 44 -2.38 -7.38 1.46
C GLU A 44 -3.81 -6.97 1.06
N TRP A 45 -4.00 -5.73 0.58
CA TRP A 45 -5.27 -5.30 0.02
C TRP A 45 -5.70 -6.14 -1.19
N GLY A 46 -4.75 -6.50 -2.05
CA GLY A 46 -4.98 -7.42 -3.17
C GLY A 46 -5.59 -8.74 -2.72
N HIS A 47 -4.94 -9.40 -1.76
CA HIS A 47 -5.40 -10.67 -1.21
C HIS A 47 -6.76 -10.55 -0.50
N ASN A 48 -6.99 -9.47 0.24
CA ASN A 48 -8.19 -9.32 1.05
C ASN A 48 -9.41 -8.88 0.24
N SER A 49 -9.22 -8.04 -0.78
CA SER A 49 -10.31 -7.30 -1.44
C SER A 49 -10.49 -7.63 -2.92
N LYS A 50 -9.51 -8.21 -3.63
CA LYS A 50 -9.60 -8.55 -5.06
C LYS A 50 -9.96 -10.02 -5.26
N ARG A 51 -11.23 -10.34 -4.98
CA ARG A 51 -11.73 -11.73 -4.94
C ARG A 51 -12.43 -12.17 -6.23
N ARG A 52 -12.71 -11.26 -7.16
CA ARG A 52 -13.62 -11.55 -8.29
C ARG A 52 -13.01 -12.52 -9.30
N THR A 53 -11.71 -12.42 -9.53
CA THR A 53 -10.94 -13.25 -10.46
C THR A 53 -9.96 -14.16 -9.75
N GLY A 54 -9.75 -13.96 -8.45
CA GLY A 54 -8.74 -14.67 -7.65
C GLY A 54 -7.31 -14.16 -7.87
N TYR A 55 -7.11 -13.21 -8.79
CA TYR A 55 -5.81 -12.64 -9.12
C TYR A 55 -5.86 -11.11 -9.13
N PHE A 56 -4.73 -10.48 -8.85
CA PHE A 56 -4.59 -9.03 -8.90
C PHE A 56 -3.20 -8.66 -9.40
N ASP A 57 -3.12 -7.45 -9.93
CA ASP A 57 -1.89 -6.82 -10.36
C ASP A 57 -1.60 -5.62 -9.44
N ILE A 58 -0.31 -5.34 -9.24
CA ILE A 58 0.17 -4.14 -8.55
C ILE A 58 0.93 -3.29 -9.57
N TYR A 59 0.48 -2.06 -9.71
CA TYR A 59 1.08 -1.06 -10.59
C TYR A 59 1.88 -0.08 -9.75
N LYS A 60 3.05 0.32 -10.25
CA LYS A 60 3.85 1.41 -9.70
C LYS A 60 3.53 2.71 -10.43
N SER A 61 3.52 3.82 -9.71
CA SER A 61 3.28 5.15 -10.30
C SER A 61 4.08 6.22 -9.58
N GLU A 62 4.59 7.18 -10.33
CA GLU A 62 5.23 8.38 -9.79
C GLU A 62 4.16 9.47 -9.62
N ILE A 63 3.82 9.80 -8.38
CA ILE A 63 2.74 10.72 -8.03
C ILE A 63 3.33 12.06 -7.57
N ILE A 64 2.81 13.16 -8.11
CA ILE A 64 3.10 14.52 -7.61
C ILE A 64 2.14 14.77 -6.44
N CYS A 65 2.66 14.72 -5.22
CA CYS A 65 1.86 14.72 -3.99
C CYS A 65 1.37 16.12 -3.56
N ASP A 66 1.58 17.16 -4.35
CA ASP A 66 1.31 18.55 -3.96
C ASP A 66 -0.20 18.82 -3.71
N ASN A 67 -1.08 18.03 -4.33
CA ASN A 67 -2.54 18.13 -4.19
C ASN A 67 -3.18 16.76 -3.85
N VAL A 68 -2.48 15.90 -3.12
CA VAL A 68 -3.00 14.60 -2.69
C VAL A 68 -3.50 14.69 -1.25
N LEU A 69 -4.67 14.11 -0.99
CA LEU A 69 -5.13 13.91 0.38
C LEU A 69 -4.34 12.76 1.00
N ASP A 70 -3.44 13.09 1.93
CA ASP A 70 -2.77 12.08 2.74
C ASP A 70 -3.71 11.63 3.88
N SER A 71 -4.24 10.41 3.73
CA SER A 71 -5.14 9.79 4.72
C SER A 71 -4.43 9.35 6.01
N VAL A 72 -3.11 9.44 6.07
CA VAL A 72 -2.32 9.19 7.29
C VAL A 72 -2.34 10.41 8.21
N PHE A 73 -2.83 11.57 7.72
CA PHE A 73 -2.95 12.88 8.38
C PHE A 73 -1.62 13.52 8.83
N LYS A 74 -0.66 12.74 9.34
CA LYS A 74 0.72 13.12 9.68
C LYS A 74 1.69 12.02 9.28
N GLU A 75 2.11 12.05 8.03
CA GLU A 75 3.07 11.10 7.44
C GLU A 75 4.32 10.88 8.31
N GLU A 76 4.90 11.95 8.84
CA GLU A 76 6.11 11.89 9.68
C GLU A 76 5.93 10.97 10.89
N HIS A 77 4.77 11.01 11.52
CA HIS A 77 4.47 10.17 12.68
C HIS A 77 4.29 8.70 12.30
N TYR A 78 3.69 8.44 11.13
CA TYR A 78 3.54 7.08 10.61
C TYR A 78 4.89 6.49 10.24
N LEU A 79 5.75 7.24 9.54
CA LEU A 79 7.10 6.81 9.21
C LEU A 79 7.92 6.54 10.47
N PHE A 80 7.83 7.43 11.47
CA PHE A 80 8.46 7.21 12.77
C PHE A 80 7.95 5.93 13.44
N TRP A 81 6.64 5.69 13.44
CA TRP A 81 6.05 4.49 14.01
C TRP A 81 6.57 3.22 13.33
N ILE A 82 6.59 3.17 11.99
CA ILE A 82 7.16 2.05 11.22
C ILE A 82 8.61 1.80 11.62
N GLU A 83 9.43 2.85 11.72
CA GLU A 83 10.83 2.75 12.12
C GLU A 83 10.99 2.11 13.51
N GLN A 84 10.15 2.46 14.47
CA GLN A 84 10.19 1.86 15.81
C GLN A 84 9.77 0.38 15.79
N ILE A 85 8.74 0.02 15.01
CA ILE A 85 8.32 -1.38 14.87
C ILE A 85 9.44 -2.23 14.26
N GLU A 86 10.12 -1.74 13.23
CA GLU A 86 11.25 -2.45 12.62
C GLU A 86 12.43 -2.63 13.59
N LYS A 87 12.74 -1.60 14.40
CA LYS A 87 13.79 -1.69 15.43
C LYS A 87 13.48 -2.81 16.42
N VAL A 88 12.24 -2.86 16.93
CA VAL A 88 11.82 -3.91 17.86
C VAL A 88 11.87 -5.29 17.18
N GLY A 89 11.39 -5.40 15.94
CA GLY A 89 11.46 -6.65 15.18
C GLY A 89 12.88 -7.20 15.06
N LYS A 90 13.86 -6.34 14.75
CA LYS A 90 15.30 -6.72 14.67
C LYS A 90 15.87 -7.20 15.99
N ILE A 91 15.44 -6.64 17.12
CA ILE A 91 15.88 -7.08 18.45
C ILE A 91 15.32 -8.47 18.74
N LEU A 92 14.05 -8.70 18.43
CA LEU A 92 13.37 -9.98 18.68
C LEU A 92 13.96 -11.11 17.82
N THR A 93 14.26 -10.88 16.54
CA THR A 93 14.87 -11.89 15.66
C THR A 93 16.27 -12.28 16.11
N LYS A 94 17.12 -11.30 16.46
CA LYS A 94 18.47 -11.56 17.01
C LYS A 94 18.45 -12.38 18.30
N LYS A 95 17.43 -12.18 19.14
CA LYS A 95 17.27 -12.94 20.39
C LYS A 95 16.92 -14.42 20.13
N HIS A 96 16.25 -14.72 19.02
CA HIS A 96 15.91 -16.08 18.62
C HIS A 96 17.07 -16.82 17.92
N GLU A 97 17.97 -16.12 17.23
CA GLU A 97 19.19 -16.74 16.64
C GLU A 97 20.19 -17.23 17.70
N GLY A 98 20.06 -16.81 18.96
CA GLY A 98 20.92 -17.21 20.08
C GLY A 98 20.35 -18.30 21.01
N SER A 99 19.16 -18.84 20.72
CA SER A 99 18.56 -19.91 21.52
C SER A 99 18.58 -21.21 20.71
N PRO A 100 19.45 -22.18 21.03
CA PRO A 100 19.32 -23.51 20.45
C PRO A 100 18.00 -24.11 20.93
N LEU A 101 17.23 -24.64 19.99
CA LEU A 101 16.20 -25.64 20.28
C LEU A 101 16.87 -26.94 20.74
#